data_AF-F8B3M8-F1
#
_entry.id   AF-F8B3M8-F1
#
_cell.length_a   1.000
_cell.length_b   1.000
_cell.length_c   1.000
_cell.angle_alpha   90.00
_cell.angle_beta   90.00
_cell.angle_gamma   90.00
#
_symmetry.space_group_name_H-M   'P 1'
#
loop_
_entity.id
_entity.type
_entity.pdbx_description
1 polymer ?
#
loop_
_entity_poly.entity_id
_entity_poly.type
_entity_poly.pdbx_seq_one_letter_code
_entity_poly.pdbx_strand_id
1 'polypeptide(L)'
;MRPVIGLFTGRFPRPPAIPRRGPLRADAFTSRLHDPRVASLLGVWLGIAFGVCFLTGLVSHFMQHPPSWYLWPSRPVSLYRVTQGLHVTTGLVCVPLLLVKLWTVYPRLWEWPPVRSAVHALERLSIVPLIAGAVFQLATGIADTAQWYRFRFFFTATHYWVAWITIGALSVHVVAKLAVVRANVGRGRNARQHLTDRVSAPEPPGDGLSRRGLGIAVTSAAGVIAATTAGQWVPGLAGLDLLGTRRPDIGPQGLPVNRTAVAARVTAVARDPGYRLEVAGPRPFALTLDGLRAFPHHESKLPITCVEGWAADATWRGPRLRDLLDAAGVPADATVQVESLEAGGAYRTSEVRPPHARDPLTLLATVLNGAELDVDHGYPARLIAPNRPGVLQTKWVHRVVML
;
A
#
# COMPACT_ATOMS: atom_id res chain seq x y z
N MET A 1 -43.30 0.13 44.91
CA MET A 1 -42.53 0.27 43.65
C MET A 1 -41.59 -0.92 43.53
N ARG A 2 -41.83 -1.83 42.57
CA ARG A 2 -40.96 -2.98 42.26
C ARG A 2 -39.98 -2.57 41.15
N PRO A 3 -38.67 -2.88 41.22
CA PRO A 3 -37.80 -2.74 40.07
C PRO A 3 -37.89 -4.00 39.20
N VAL A 4 -38.12 -3.78 37.91
CA VAL A 4 -38.11 -4.76 36.84
C VAL A 4 -36.66 -5.07 36.47
N ILE A 5 -36.14 -6.21 36.92
CA ILE A 5 -34.92 -6.82 36.36
C ILE A 5 -35.26 -8.29 36.08
N GLY A 6 -35.61 -8.56 34.83
CA GLY A 6 -36.06 -9.88 34.40
C GLY A 6 -36.23 -9.95 32.89
N LEU A 7 -35.21 -9.53 32.15
CA LEU A 7 -35.14 -9.72 30.71
C LEU A 7 -33.86 -10.49 30.38
N PHE A 8 -34.04 -11.72 29.88
CA PHE A 8 -33.04 -12.61 29.28
C PHE A 8 -32.28 -13.62 30.17
N THR A 9 -32.96 -14.33 31.07
CA THR A 9 -32.49 -15.63 31.61
C THR A 9 -33.20 -16.83 30.96
N GLY A 10 -33.96 -16.63 29.88
CA GLY A 10 -34.65 -17.70 29.17
C GLY A 10 -33.67 -18.72 28.59
N ARG A 11 -33.80 -20.00 29.01
CA ARG A 11 -33.16 -21.14 28.33
C ARG A 11 -33.49 -21.05 26.84
N PHE A 12 -32.44 -20.99 26.01
CA PHE A 12 -32.60 -21.01 24.55
C PHE A 12 -33.48 -22.20 24.13
N PRO A 13 -34.39 -22.02 23.15
CA PRO A 13 -35.15 -23.13 22.61
C PRO A 13 -34.17 -24.23 22.15
N ARG A 14 -34.46 -25.48 22.51
CA ARG A 14 -33.76 -26.63 21.93
C ARG A 14 -33.86 -26.49 20.40
N PRO A 15 -32.77 -26.73 19.66
CA PRO A 15 -32.80 -26.63 18.21
C PRO A 15 -34.00 -27.42 17.68
N PRO A 16 -34.82 -26.84 16.78
CA PRO A 16 -35.94 -27.57 16.20
C PRO A 16 -35.41 -28.86 15.56
N ALA A 17 -36.20 -29.93 15.60
CA ALA A 17 -35.90 -31.21 14.95
C ALA A 17 -36.00 -31.08 13.41
N ILE A 18 -35.28 -30.13 12.83
CA ILE A 18 -35.05 -30.01 11.39
C ILE A 18 -34.05 -31.12 11.03
N PRO A 19 -34.22 -31.84 9.91
CA PRO A 19 -33.31 -32.92 9.54
C PRO A 19 -31.89 -32.36 9.49
N ARG A 20 -31.02 -32.87 10.38
CA ARG A 20 -29.58 -32.63 10.40
C ARG A 20 -29.00 -32.98 9.02
N ARG A 21 -29.03 -32.04 8.07
CA ARG A 21 -28.51 -32.18 6.69
C ARG A 21 -27.58 -31.01 6.41
N GLY A 22 -26.48 -31.28 5.71
CA GLY A 22 -25.50 -30.26 5.32
C GLY A 22 -24.62 -29.74 6.48
N PRO A 23 -24.12 -28.49 6.38
CA PRO A 23 -23.06 -27.95 7.23
C PRO A 23 -23.46 -27.67 8.70
N LEU A 24 -24.74 -27.87 9.05
CA LEU A 24 -25.28 -27.66 10.39
C LEU A 24 -25.15 -28.91 11.30
N ARG A 25 -24.57 -30.01 10.81
CA ARG A 25 -24.30 -31.21 11.62
C ARG A 25 -23.15 -30.96 12.60
N ALA A 26 -23.24 -31.51 13.81
CA ALA A 26 -22.19 -31.40 14.83
C ALA A 26 -20.80 -31.88 14.33
N ASP A 27 -20.80 -32.84 13.41
CA ASP A 27 -19.60 -33.46 12.83
C ASP A 27 -19.38 -33.03 11.37
N ALA A 28 -20.03 -31.96 10.89
CA ALA A 28 -19.85 -31.48 9.52
C ALA A 28 -18.40 -31.04 9.23
N PHE A 29 -17.69 -30.59 10.27
CA PHE A 29 -16.33 -30.08 10.17
C PHE A 29 -15.43 -30.73 11.23
N THR A 30 -14.87 -31.90 10.88
CA THR A 30 -14.01 -32.69 11.77
C THR A 30 -12.54 -32.28 11.75
N SER A 31 -12.15 -31.41 10.80
CA SER A 31 -10.75 -30.99 10.64
C SER A 31 -10.27 -30.17 11.84
N ARG A 32 -9.17 -30.63 12.45
CA ARG A 32 -8.46 -29.92 13.54
C ARG A 32 -7.78 -28.62 13.07
N LEU A 33 -7.89 -28.27 11.79
CA LEU A 33 -7.37 -27.01 11.23
C LEU A 33 -8.30 -25.82 11.50
N HIS A 34 -9.59 -26.03 11.76
CA HIS A 34 -10.55 -24.99 12.18
C HIS A 34 -10.40 -24.58 13.66
N ASP A 35 -9.23 -24.85 14.25
CA ASP A 35 -8.98 -24.68 15.67
C ASP A 35 -8.86 -23.21 16.07
N PRO A 36 -9.39 -22.82 17.25
CA PRO A 36 -9.31 -21.45 17.75
C PRO A 36 -7.88 -20.89 17.83
N ARG A 37 -6.87 -21.73 18.08
CA ARG A 37 -5.46 -21.31 18.12
C ARG A 37 -4.93 -20.96 16.74
N VAL A 38 -5.19 -21.80 15.74
CA VAL A 38 -4.79 -21.52 14.34
C VAL A 38 -5.44 -20.22 13.89
N ALA A 39 -6.74 -20.06 14.15
CA ALA A 39 -7.48 -18.84 13.86
C ALA A 39 -6.87 -17.61 14.56
N SER A 40 -6.46 -17.74 15.83
CA SER A 40 -5.88 -16.64 16.60
C SER A 40 -4.49 -16.25 16.08
N LEU A 41 -3.62 -17.22 15.78
CA LEU A 41 -2.29 -16.96 15.23
C LEU A 41 -2.35 -16.26 13.87
N LEU A 42 -3.19 -16.76 12.94
CA LEU A 42 -3.42 -16.10 11.66
C LEU A 42 -3.98 -14.68 11.84
N GLY A 43 -4.86 -14.49 12.84
CA GLY A 43 -5.39 -13.17 13.19
C GLY A 43 -4.33 -12.19 13.68
N VAL A 44 -3.34 -12.66 14.47
CA VAL A 44 -2.21 -11.83 14.92
C VAL A 44 -1.33 -11.42 13.73
N TRP A 45 -0.97 -12.37 12.86
CA TRP A 45 -0.18 -12.07 11.66
C TRP A 45 -0.88 -11.09 10.72
N LEU A 46 -2.18 -11.32 10.45
CA LEU A 46 -3.00 -10.38 9.68
C LEU A 46 -3.07 -9.01 10.36
N GLY A 47 -3.25 -8.96 11.68
CA GLY A 47 -3.31 -7.70 12.41
C GLY A 47 -2.04 -6.87 12.25
N ILE A 48 -0.87 -7.51 12.37
CA ILE A 48 0.43 -6.87 12.11
C ILE A 48 0.53 -6.42 10.66
N ALA A 49 0.20 -7.29 9.70
CA ALA A 49 0.34 -7.00 8.28
C ALA A 49 -0.57 -5.84 7.82
N PHE A 50 -1.84 -5.83 8.25
CA PHE A 50 -2.75 -4.70 8.02
C PHE A 50 -2.28 -3.43 8.71
N GLY A 51 -1.70 -3.52 9.92
CA GLY A 51 -1.09 -2.39 10.60
C GLY A 51 0.08 -1.78 9.81
N VAL A 52 0.98 -2.62 9.28
CA VAL A 52 2.09 -2.19 8.42
C VAL A 52 1.56 -1.52 7.16
N CYS A 53 0.58 -2.12 6.46
CA CYS A 53 -0.02 -1.52 5.26
C CYS A 53 -0.68 -0.17 5.59
N PHE A 54 -1.43 -0.10 6.69
CA PHE A 54 -2.11 1.12 7.10
C PHE A 54 -1.11 2.27 7.37
N LEU A 55 -0.06 2.02 8.17
CA LEU A 55 0.93 3.05 8.51
C LEU A 55 1.74 3.49 7.29
N THR A 56 2.19 2.56 6.46
CA THR A 56 2.93 2.88 5.22
C THR A 56 2.04 3.58 4.19
N GLY A 57 0.75 3.21 4.12
CA GLY A 57 -0.24 3.88 3.29
C GLY A 57 -0.52 5.31 3.74
N LEU A 58 -0.59 5.57 5.05
CA LEU A 58 -0.69 6.94 5.59
C LEU A 58 0.52 7.79 5.21
N VAL A 59 1.74 7.24 5.27
CA VAL A 59 2.94 7.93 4.81
C VAL A 59 2.80 8.34 3.33
N SER A 60 2.45 7.40 2.45
CA SER A 60 2.24 7.69 1.03
C SER A 60 1.14 8.73 0.79
N HIS A 61 0.05 8.65 1.54
CA HIS A 61 -1.07 9.59 1.46
C HIS A 61 -0.65 11.00 1.88
N PHE A 62 0.00 11.16 3.03
CA PHE A 62 0.45 12.48 3.51
C PHE A 62 1.54 13.09 2.63
N MET A 63 2.30 12.29 1.88
CA MET A 63 3.22 12.86 0.89
C MET A 63 2.49 13.45 -0.32
N GLN A 64 1.37 12.86 -0.74
CA GLN A 64 0.56 13.32 -1.87
C GLN A 64 -0.45 14.41 -1.48
N HIS A 65 -0.95 14.37 -0.24
CA HIS A 65 -1.90 15.31 0.34
C HIS A 65 -1.37 15.81 1.69
N PRO A 66 -0.27 16.57 1.68
CA PRO A 66 0.39 16.96 2.91
C PRO A 66 -0.44 17.95 3.74
N PRO A 67 -0.78 17.62 4.99
CA PRO A 67 -1.28 18.63 5.91
C PRO A 67 -0.16 19.63 6.26
N SER A 68 -0.54 20.80 6.76
CA SER A 68 0.40 21.92 7.04
C SER A 68 1.54 21.56 8.01
N TRP A 69 1.30 20.63 8.93
CA TRP A 69 2.30 20.17 9.90
C TRP A 69 3.22 19.07 9.37
N TYR A 70 2.92 18.48 8.21
CA TYR A 70 3.68 17.35 7.70
C TYR A 70 4.84 17.81 6.82
N LEU A 71 6.04 17.72 7.38
CA LEU A 71 7.29 17.95 6.66
C LEU A 71 8.00 16.62 6.43
N TRP A 72 8.09 16.20 5.17
CA TRP A 72 8.83 15.00 4.80
C TRP A 72 10.30 15.34 4.49
N PRO A 73 11.29 14.59 5.02
CA PRO A 73 12.69 14.85 4.76
C PRO A 73 13.10 14.38 3.35
N SER A 74 14.12 15.00 2.76
CA SER A 74 14.71 14.54 1.50
C SER A 74 15.66 13.34 1.66
N ARG A 75 15.91 12.91 2.91
CA ARG A 75 16.83 11.83 3.27
C ARG A 75 16.24 10.89 4.34
N PRO A 76 16.65 9.61 4.35
CA PRO A 76 17.50 8.96 3.34
C PRO A 76 16.75 8.80 2.00
N VAL A 77 17.49 8.75 0.88
CA VAL A 77 16.91 8.73 -0.49
C VAL A 77 15.93 7.55 -0.68
N SER A 78 16.20 6.43 -0.02
CA SER A 78 15.43 5.19 -0.13
C SER A 78 14.23 5.10 0.81
N LEU A 79 13.95 6.08 1.68
CA LEU A 79 12.92 5.92 2.71
C LEU A 79 11.53 5.65 2.09
N TYR A 80 11.11 6.45 1.10
CA TYR A 80 9.84 6.26 0.41
C TYR A 80 9.80 4.92 -0.37
N ARG A 81 10.91 4.54 -0.97
CA ARG A 81 11.08 3.23 -1.64
C ARG A 81 10.82 2.08 -0.68
N VAL A 82 11.38 2.14 0.52
CA VAL A 82 11.19 1.12 1.56
C VAL A 82 9.75 1.12 2.06
N THR A 83 9.18 2.28 2.41
CA THR A 83 7.80 2.32 2.93
C THR A 83 6.79 1.85 1.89
N GLN A 84 6.93 2.26 0.63
CA GLN A 84 6.02 1.87 -0.45
C GLN A 84 6.20 0.39 -0.85
N GLY A 85 7.45 -0.08 -0.94
CA GLY A 85 7.74 -1.49 -1.21
C GLY A 85 7.19 -2.41 -0.12
N LEU A 86 7.33 -2.02 1.16
CA LEU A 86 6.72 -2.72 2.30
C LEU A 86 5.19 -2.71 2.24
N HIS A 87 4.58 -1.59 1.88
CA HIS A 87 3.12 -1.49 1.73
C HIS A 87 2.58 -2.55 0.77
N VAL A 88 3.10 -2.57 -0.45
CA VAL A 88 2.61 -3.45 -1.51
C VAL A 88 2.97 -4.90 -1.25
N THR A 89 4.22 -5.18 -0.86
CA THR A 89 4.66 -6.57 -0.56
C THR A 89 3.86 -7.16 0.59
N THR A 90 3.62 -6.39 1.66
CA THR A 90 2.81 -6.85 2.80
C THR A 90 1.35 -7.03 2.42
N GLY A 91 0.80 -6.15 1.58
CA GLY A 91 -0.54 -6.30 1.02
C GLY A 91 -0.72 -7.61 0.24
N LEU A 92 0.26 -7.98 -0.59
CA LEU A 92 0.25 -9.26 -1.31
C LEU A 92 0.36 -10.46 -0.36
N VAL A 93 1.21 -10.38 0.67
CA VAL A 93 1.32 -11.40 1.72
C VAL A 93 0.02 -11.59 2.52
N CYS A 94 -0.79 -10.54 2.67
CA CYS A 94 -2.10 -10.65 3.32
C CYS A 94 -3.08 -11.56 2.56
N VAL A 95 -2.90 -11.80 1.26
CA VAL A 95 -3.82 -12.62 0.46
C VAL A 95 -3.91 -14.07 0.96
N PRO A 96 -2.82 -14.86 0.98
CA PRO A 96 -2.89 -16.23 1.50
C PRO A 96 -3.27 -16.27 2.98
N LEU A 97 -2.79 -15.29 3.78
CA LEU A 97 -3.13 -15.20 5.20
C LEU A 97 -4.64 -15.00 5.42
N LEU A 98 -5.27 -14.11 4.65
CA LEU A 98 -6.69 -13.80 4.75
C LEU A 98 -7.54 -14.98 4.27
N LEU A 99 -7.18 -15.58 3.12
CA LEU A 99 -7.90 -16.74 2.59
C LEU A 99 -7.89 -17.89 3.60
N VAL A 100 -6.74 -18.20 4.19
CA VAL A 100 -6.64 -19.28 5.17
C VAL A 100 -7.33 -18.90 6.48
N LYS A 101 -7.27 -17.64 6.90
CA LYS A 101 -8.03 -17.16 8.06
C LYS A 101 -9.53 -17.34 7.86
N LEU A 102 -10.07 -16.90 6.72
CA LEU A 102 -11.49 -17.03 6.39
C LEU A 102 -11.90 -18.49 6.31
N TRP A 103 -11.09 -19.33 5.66
CA TRP A 103 -11.30 -20.78 5.63
C TRP A 103 -11.25 -21.40 7.03
N THR A 104 -10.31 -20.97 7.88
CA THR A 104 -10.20 -21.50 9.25
C THR A 104 -11.45 -21.19 10.08
N VAL A 105 -12.08 -20.02 9.88
CA VAL A 105 -13.22 -19.56 10.70
C VAL A 105 -14.59 -19.80 10.06
N TYR A 106 -14.69 -20.19 8.78
CA TYR A 106 -15.99 -20.33 8.10
C TYR A 106 -16.97 -21.27 8.80
N PRO A 107 -16.56 -22.39 9.46
CA PRO A 107 -17.51 -23.25 10.16
C PRO A 107 -18.31 -22.51 11.23
N ARG A 108 -17.71 -21.48 11.85
CA ARG A 108 -18.37 -20.66 12.88
C ARG A 108 -19.57 -19.87 12.35
N LEU A 109 -19.63 -19.66 11.03
CA LEU A 109 -20.79 -19.02 10.40
C LEU A 109 -22.04 -19.90 10.48
N TRP A 110 -21.85 -21.21 10.57
CA TRP A 110 -22.88 -22.24 10.57
C TRP A 110 -23.20 -22.78 11.97
N GLU A 111 -22.65 -22.20 13.04
CA GLU A 111 -22.99 -22.60 14.41
C GLU A 111 -24.44 -22.25 14.75
N TRP A 112 -25.16 -23.21 15.36
CA TRP A 112 -26.51 -23.01 15.89
C TRP A 112 -26.50 -22.92 17.44
N PRO A 113 -27.26 -22.00 18.06
CA PRO A 113 -28.06 -20.95 17.43
C PRO A 113 -27.17 -19.84 16.82
N PRO A 114 -27.59 -19.23 15.70
CA PRO A 114 -26.78 -18.24 14.98
C PRO A 114 -26.53 -16.98 15.83
N VAL A 115 -27.48 -16.64 16.72
CA VAL A 115 -27.33 -15.55 17.68
C VAL A 115 -27.62 -16.12 19.07
N ARG A 116 -26.74 -15.78 20.02
CA ARG A 116 -26.79 -16.24 21.42
C ARG A 116 -27.14 -15.12 22.39
N SER A 117 -27.07 -13.86 21.95
CA SER A 117 -27.43 -12.67 22.72
C SER A 117 -27.38 -11.45 21.80
N ALA A 118 -27.94 -10.33 22.23
CA ALA A 118 -27.80 -9.04 21.52
C ALA A 118 -26.31 -8.65 21.37
N VAL A 119 -25.51 -8.88 22.41
CA VAL A 119 -24.06 -8.65 22.37
C VAL A 119 -23.38 -9.54 21.32
N HIS A 120 -23.75 -10.82 21.24
CA HIS A 120 -23.23 -11.73 20.22
C HIS A 120 -23.69 -11.31 18.80
N ALA A 121 -24.90 -10.78 18.64
CA ALA A 121 -25.38 -10.24 17.37
C ALA A 121 -24.54 -9.02 16.93
N LEU A 122 -24.31 -8.07 17.83
CA LEU A 122 -23.47 -6.90 17.56
C LEU A 122 -22.03 -7.29 17.23
N GLU A 123 -21.50 -8.30 17.93
CA GLU A 123 -20.18 -8.85 17.64
C GLU A 123 -20.12 -9.50 16.24
N ARG A 124 -21.19 -10.20 15.80
CA ARG A 124 -21.24 -10.75 14.44
C ARG A 124 -21.39 -9.65 13.38
N LEU A 125 -22.16 -8.61 13.67
CA LEU A 125 -22.34 -7.47 12.76
C LEU A 125 -21.04 -6.67 12.59
N SER A 126 -20.22 -6.53 13.63
CA SER A 126 -18.93 -5.81 13.54
C SER A 126 -17.90 -6.53 12.66
N ILE A 127 -18.09 -7.82 12.38
CA ILE A 127 -17.22 -8.60 11.48
C ILE A 127 -17.48 -8.24 10.01
N VAL A 128 -18.69 -7.81 9.66
CA VAL A 128 -19.06 -7.47 8.27
C VAL A 128 -18.15 -6.38 7.68
N PRO A 129 -18.01 -5.18 8.29
CA PRO A 129 -17.12 -4.15 7.77
C PRO A 129 -15.64 -4.59 7.78
N LEU A 130 -15.23 -5.46 8.72
CA LEU A 130 -13.88 -6.00 8.75
C LEU A 130 -13.60 -6.90 7.54
N ILE A 131 -14.46 -7.87 7.25
CA ILE A 131 -14.28 -8.79 6.12
C ILE A 131 -14.43 -8.04 4.80
N ALA A 132 -15.50 -7.25 4.65
CA ALA A 132 -15.75 -6.48 3.44
C ALA A 132 -14.61 -5.48 3.17
N GLY A 133 -14.17 -4.77 4.21
CA GLY A 133 -13.03 -3.86 4.15
C GLY A 133 -11.73 -4.55 3.78
N ALA A 134 -11.39 -5.66 4.45
CA ALA A 134 -10.18 -6.44 4.13
C ALA A 134 -10.16 -6.94 2.68
N VAL A 135 -11.26 -7.52 2.20
CA VAL A 135 -11.37 -8.00 0.82
C VAL A 135 -11.28 -6.83 -0.17
N PHE A 136 -11.97 -5.72 0.12
CA PHE A 136 -11.92 -4.52 -0.73
C PHE A 136 -10.50 -3.96 -0.84
N GLN A 137 -9.81 -3.80 0.29
CA GLN A 137 -8.44 -3.27 0.33
C GLN A 137 -7.49 -4.12 -0.52
N LEU A 138 -7.51 -5.44 -0.35
CA LEU A 138 -6.64 -6.33 -1.11
C LEU A 138 -7.01 -6.37 -2.60
N ALA A 139 -8.29 -6.50 -2.93
CA ALA A 139 -8.73 -6.59 -4.32
C ALA A 139 -8.44 -5.29 -5.08
N THR A 140 -8.74 -4.14 -4.49
CA THR A 140 -8.49 -2.84 -5.14
C THR A 140 -7.01 -2.50 -5.19
N GLY A 141 -6.24 -2.84 -4.15
CA GLY A 141 -4.78 -2.67 -4.14
C GLY A 141 -4.10 -3.49 -5.24
N ILE A 142 -4.47 -4.76 -5.39
CA ILE A 142 -3.94 -5.62 -6.48
C ILE A 142 -4.36 -5.09 -7.86
N ALA A 143 -5.61 -4.64 -7.99
CA ALA A 143 -6.07 -4.05 -9.24
C ALA A 143 -5.29 -2.78 -9.59
N ASP A 144 -4.98 -1.93 -8.60
CA ASP A 144 -4.17 -0.73 -8.79
C ASP A 144 -2.72 -1.06 -9.20
N THR A 145 -2.06 -2.01 -8.53
CA THR A 145 -0.69 -2.42 -8.91
C THR A 145 -0.62 -3.07 -10.28
N ALA A 146 -1.72 -3.65 -10.77
CA ALA A 146 -1.85 -4.19 -12.12
C ALA A 146 -2.37 -3.16 -13.15
N GLN A 147 -2.56 -1.89 -12.75
CA GLN A 147 -3.16 -0.82 -13.56
C GLN A 147 -4.54 -1.17 -14.14
N TRP A 148 -5.28 -2.04 -13.46
CA TRP A 148 -6.60 -2.51 -13.86
C TRP A 148 -7.72 -1.65 -13.26
N TYR A 149 -7.86 -0.44 -13.79
CA TYR A 149 -8.83 0.57 -13.35
C TYR A 149 -10.25 0.33 -13.92
N ARG A 150 -10.90 -0.79 -13.57
CA ARG A 150 -12.29 -1.06 -14.01
C ARG A 150 -13.36 -0.43 -13.12
N PHE A 151 -12.96 0.17 -12.00
CA PHE A 151 -13.85 0.84 -11.06
C PHE A 151 -14.18 2.28 -11.47
N ARG A 152 -15.35 2.77 -11.03
CA ARG A 152 -15.87 4.13 -11.35
C ARG A 152 -15.55 5.18 -10.29
N PHE A 153 -14.80 4.81 -9.25
CA PHE A 153 -14.43 5.70 -8.15
C PHE A 153 -12.94 6.09 -8.24
N PHE A 154 -12.56 7.16 -7.55
CA PHE A 154 -11.15 7.55 -7.41
C PHE A 154 -10.46 6.63 -6.40
N PHE A 155 -9.52 5.81 -6.89
CA PHE A 155 -8.89 4.75 -6.10
C PHE A 155 -8.29 5.26 -4.80
N THR A 156 -7.39 6.25 -4.85
CA THR A 156 -6.61 6.68 -3.68
C THR A 156 -7.50 7.21 -2.55
N ALA A 157 -8.53 7.99 -2.88
CA ALA A 157 -9.50 8.48 -1.90
C ALA A 157 -10.35 7.35 -1.30
N THR A 158 -10.85 6.44 -2.14
CA THR A 158 -11.72 5.34 -1.68
C THR A 158 -10.94 4.34 -0.84
N HIS A 159 -9.74 3.98 -1.29
CA HIS A 159 -8.84 3.07 -0.60
C HIS A 159 -8.44 3.65 0.77
N TYR A 160 -8.16 4.95 0.86
CA TYR A 160 -7.88 5.65 2.13
C TYR A 160 -9.03 5.55 3.14
N TRP A 161 -10.27 5.89 2.74
CA TRP A 161 -11.41 5.88 3.66
C TRP A 161 -11.80 4.47 4.10
N VAL A 162 -11.78 3.50 3.17
CA VAL A 162 -12.05 2.10 3.53
C VAL A 162 -10.94 1.54 4.44
N ALA A 163 -9.71 2.05 4.37
CA ALA A 163 -8.63 1.62 5.25
C ALA A 163 -8.91 2.04 6.70
N TRP A 164 -9.42 3.26 6.92
CA TRP A 164 -9.88 3.72 8.25
C TRP A 164 -11.03 2.89 8.80
N ILE A 165 -12.03 2.57 7.96
CA ILE A 165 -13.14 1.69 8.35
C ILE A 165 -12.61 0.31 8.76
N THR A 166 -11.69 -0.24 7.97
CA THR A 166 -11.12 -1.58 8.18
C THR A 166 -10.27 -1.62 9.45
N ILE A 167 -9.39 -0.65 9.68
CA ILE A 167 -8.53 -0.61 10.87
C ILE A 167 -9.35 -0.35 12.14
N GLY A 168 -10.40 0.48 12.06
CA GLY A 168 -11.35 0.68 13.15
C GLY A 168 -12.08 -0.61 13.51
N ALA A 169 -12.63 -1.31 12.52
CA ALA A 169 -13.29 -2.60 12.71
C ALA A 169 -12.32 -3.67 13.23
N LEU A 170 -11.08 -3.71 12.74
CA LEU A 170 -10.04 -4.60 13.23
C LEU A 170 -9.72 -4.33 14.70
N SER A 171 -9.62 -3.06 15.09
CA SER A 171 -9.34 -2.66 16.47
C SER A 171 -10.44 -3.12 17.43
N VAL A 172 -11.71 -2.88 17.06
CA VAL A 172 -12.87 -3.39 17.81
C VAL A 172 -12.85 -4.91 17.89
N HIS A 173 -12.54 -5.60 16.77
CA HIS A 173 -12.44 -7.06 16.73
C HIS A 173 -11.34 -7.61 17.65
N VAL A 174 -10.16 -7.00 17.63
CA VAL A 174 -9.02 -7.39 18.48
C VAL A 174 -9.37 -7.20 19.96
N VAL A 175 -9.98 -6.08 20.34
CA VAL A 175 -10.42 -5.83 21.72
C VAL A 175 -11.46 -6.87 22.14
N ALA A 176 -12.48 -7.11 21.32
CA ALA A 176 -13.54 -8.10 21.61
C ALA A 176 -12.98 -9.53 21.75
N LYS A 177 -11.93 -9.88 20.99
CA LYS A 177 -11.32 -11.22 21.00
C LYS A 177 -10.07 -11.34 21.88
N LEU A 178 -9.67 -10.29 22.59
CA LEU A 178 -8.41 -10.27 23.35
C LEU A 178 -8.34 -11.40 24.39
N ALA A 179 -9.43 -11.65 25.12
CA ALA A 179 -9.50 -12.74 26.09
C ALA A 179 -9.33 -14.12 25.43
N VAL A 180 -9.96 -14.32 24.25
CA VAL A 180 -9.85 -15.55 23.46
C VAL A 180 -8.42 -15.74 22.95
N VAL A 181 -7.79 -14.68 22.44
CA VAL A 181 -6.40 -14.74 21.95
C VAL A 181 -5.44 -15.06 23.09
N ARG A 182 -5.56 -14.37 24.25
CA ARG A 182 -4.75 -14.63 25.43
C ARG A 182 -4.90 -16.07 25.94
N ALA A 183 -6.13 -16.60 25.94
CA ALA A 183 -6.40 -17.97 26.37
C ALA A 183 -5.79 -19.03 25.43
N ASN A 184 -5.67 -18.75 24.13
CA ASN A 184 -5.19 -19.72 23.14
C ASN A 184 -3.69 -19.59 22.78
N VAL A 185 -3.07 -18.43 23.03
CA VAL A 185 -1.69 -18.12 22.61
C VAL A 185 -0.74 -17.82 23.80
N GLY A 186 -1.26 -17.45 24.98
CA GLY A 186 -0.45 -16.99 26.12
C GLY A 186 0.34 -18.07 26.90
N ARG A 187 1.34 -17.62 27.70
CA ARG A 187 2.25 -18.45 28.53
C ARG A 187 1.55 -19.42 29.52
N GLY A 188 0.28 -19.18 29.88
CA GLY A 188 -0.50 -20.04 30.78
C GLY A 188 -1.13 -21.29 30.15
N ARG A 189 -0.89 -21.56 28.85
CA ARG A 189 -1.47 -22.71 28.15
C ARG A 189 -1.02 -24.05 28.73
N ASN A 190 0.27 -24.18 29.06
CA ASN A 190 0.81 -25.43 29.59
C ASN A 190 0.18 -25.79 30.95
N ALA A 191 -0.18 -24.78 31.76
CA ALA A 191 -0.87 -24.98 33.04
C ALA A 191 -2.36 -25.38 32.88
N ARG A 192 -2.98 -25.14 31.73
CA ARG A 192 -4.39 -25.48 31.42
C ARG A 192 -4.53 -26.66 30.44
N GLN A 193 -3.43 -27.29 30.07
CA GLN A 193 -3.38 -28.40 29.13
C GLN A 193 -4.18 -29.64 29.62
N HIS A 194 -4.34 -29.79 30.94
CA HIS A 194 -5.12 -30.85 31.58
C HIS A 194 -6.64 -30.62 31.64
N LEU A 195 -7.15 -29.45 31.21
CA LEU A 195 -8.60 -29.13 31.25
C LEU A 195 -9.29 -29.28 29.88
N THR A 196 -8.56 -29.69 28.84
CA THR A 196 -9.10 -29.90 27.49
C THR A 196 -8.57 -31.20 26.89
N ASP A 197 -9.23 -32.31 27.21
CA ASP A 197 -8.84 -33.67 26.79
C ASP A 197 -8.66 -33.87 25.27
N ARG A 198 -9.20 -32.97 24.43
CA ARG A 198 -9.08 -33.06 22.97
C ARG A 198 -7.76 -32.53 22.39
N VAL A 199 -6.97 -31.76 23.14
CA VAL A 199 -5.75 -31.10 22.63
C VAL A 199 -4.49 -31.97 22.77
N SER A 200 -4.51 -32.95 23.67
CA SER A 200 -3.36 -33.82 24.00
C SER A 200 -3.37 -35.18 23.28
N ALA A 201 -4.46 -35.56 22.62
CA ALA A 201 -4.51 -36.79 21.83
C ALA A 201 -3.67 -36.62 20.54
N PRO A 202 -2.72 -37.54 20.24
CA PRO A 202 -2.01 -37.60 18.97
C PRO A 202 -2.97 -37.46 17.79
N GLU A 203 -2.54 -36.77 16.74
CA GLU A 203 -3.32 -36.66 15.51
C GLU A 203 -3.53 -38.09 14.98
N PRO A 204 -4.78 -38.60 14.88
CA PRO A 204 -5.00 -39.91 14.28
C PRO A 204 -4.43 -39.86 12.86
N PRO A 205 -3.67 -40.87 12.41
CA PRO A 205 -3.14 -40.87 11.06
C PRO A 205 -4.31 -40.80 10.08
N GLY A 206 -4.42 -39.68 9.38
CA GLY A 206 -5.39 -39.45 8.34
C GLY A 206 -4.71 -38.71 7.21
N ASP A 207 -5.20 -38.90 5.99
CA ASP A 207 -4.58 -38.42 4.74
C ASP A 207 -4.58 -36.88 4.57
N GLY A 208 -4.94 -36.12 5.61
CA GLY A 208 -5.10 -34.66 5.58
C GLY A 208 -3.89 -33.86 6.08
N LEU A 209 -3.87 -32.57 5.75
CA LEU A 209 -2.86 -31.61 6.24
C LEU A 209 -2.91 -31.44 7.77
N SER A 210 -1.78 -31.63 8.44
CA SER A 210 -1.63 -31.34 9.88
C SER A 210 -1.58 -29.83 10.16
N ARG A 211 -1.76 -29.43 11.43
CA ARG A 211 -1.61 -28.01 11.84
C ARG A 211 -0.22 -27.44 11.53
N ARG A 212 0.81 -28.26 11.73
CA ARG A 212 2.19 -27.92 11.37
C ARG A 212 2.34 -27.79 9.86
N GLY A 213 1.75 -28.72 9.11
CA GLY A 213 1.71 -28.67 7.65
C GLY A 213 1.03 -27.41 7.11
N LEU A 214 -0.14 -27.04 7.64
CA LEU A 214 -0.83 -25.80 7.29
C LEU A 214 0.03 -24.58 7.62
N GLY A 215 0.61 -24.53 8.82
CA GLY A 215 1.51 -23.44 9.21
C GLY A 215 2.66 -23.27 8.22
N ILE A 216 3.37 -24.37 7.91
CA ILE A 216 4.45 -24.39 6.92
C ILE A 216 3.93 -23.90 5.57
N ALA A 217 2.84 -24.47 5.05
CA ALA A 217 2.28 -24.11 3.75
C ALA A 217 1.96 -22.61 3.64
N VAL A 218 1.31 -22.03 4.66
CA VAL A 218 0.98 -20.60 4.68
C VAL A 218 2.22 -19.74 4.78
N THR A 219 3.17 -20.08 5.66
CA THR A 219 4.41 -19.32 5.78
C THR A 219 5.28 -19.42 4.52
N SER A 220 5.30 -20.58 3.86
CA SER A 220 5.99 -20.79 2.59
C SER A 220 5.31 -20.00 1.48
N ALA A 221 3.98 -20.03 1.36
CA ALA A 221 3.27 -19.25 0.36
C ALA A 221 3.49 -17.74 0.56
N ALA A 222 3.37 -17.24 1.79
CA ALA A 222 3.67 -15.86 2.14
C ALA A 222 5.13 -15.49 1.85
N GLY A 223 6.07 -16.36 2.22
CA GLY A 223 7.51 -16.15 2.00
C GLY A 223 7.88 -16.14 0.51
N VAL A 224 7.31 -17.05 -0.28
CA VAL A 224 7.49 -17.09 -1.74
C VAL A 224 6.93 -15.82 -2.37
N ILE A 225 5.72 -15.39 -2.01
CA ILE A 225 5.15 -14.13 -2.51
C ILE A 225 6.09 -12.97 -2.16
N ALA A 226 6.49 -12.83 -0.90
CA ALA A 226 7.37 -11.75 -0.47
C ALA A 226 8.72 -11.76 -1.22
N ALA A 227 9.36 -12.93 -1.36
CA ALA A 227 10.63 -13.07 -2.05
C ALA A 227 10.51 -12.78 -3.56
N THR A 228 9.41 -13.22 -4.18
CA THR A 228 9.19 -13.10 -5.62
C THR A 228 8.54 -11.78 -6.05
N THR A 229 8.25 -10.88 -5.11
CA THR A 229 7.79 -9.52 -5.38
C THR A 229 8.75 -8.45 -4.85
N ALA A 230 9.65 -8.81 -3.91
CA ALA A 230 10.64 -7.87 -3.37
C ALA A 230 11.58 -7.31 -4.45
N GLY A 231 11.82 -8.08 -5.52
CA GLY A 231 12.65 -7.64 -6.65
C GLY A 231 12.14 -6.37 -7.36
N GLN A 232 10.86 -6.04 -7.23
CA GLN A 232 10.29 -4.80 -7.76
C GLN A 232 10.88 -3.55 -7.12
N TRP A 233 11.34 -3.62 -5.86
CA TRP A 233 11.79 -2.45 -5.12
C TRP A 233 13.08 -2.66 -4.34
N VAL A 234 13.66 -3.86 -4.25
CA VAL A 234 14.97 -4.06 -3.60
C VAL A 234 16.05 -4.18 -4.69
N PRO A 235 17.05 -3.28 -4.72
CA PRO A 235 18.16 -3.42 -5.66
C PRO A 235 18.84 -4.78 -5.47
N GLY A 236 19.16 -5.47 -6.56
CA GLY A 236 19.84 -6.76 -6.53
C GLY A 236 18.94 -7.99 -6.35
N LEU A 237 17.64 -7.81 -6.03
CA LEU A 237 16.67 -8.91 -6.02
C LEU A 237 15.81 -8.99 -7.29
N ALA A 238 16.11 -8.19 -8.31
CA ALA A 238 15.35 -8.16 -9.57
C ALA A 238 15.25 -9.54 -10.25
N GLY A 239 16.29 -10.38 -10.14
CA GLY A 239 16.27 -11.74 -10.70
C GLY A 239 15.30 -12.71 -10.02
N LEU A 240 14.75 -12.34 -8.86
CA LEU A 240 13.73 -13.12 -8.15
C LEU A 240 12.30 -12.64 -8.47
N ASP A 241 12.15 -11.54 -9.21
CA ASP A 241 10.84 -10.92 -9.47
C ASP A 241 10.03 -11.74 -10.48
N LEU A 242 9.26 -12.72 -9.97
CA LEU A 242 8.39 -13.60 -10.77
C LEU A 242 6.93 -13.19 -10.70
N LEU A 243 6.50 -12.63 -9.57
CA LEU A 243 5.10 -12.24 -9.33
C LEU A 243 4.91 -10.73 -9.29
N GLY A 244 5.95 -9.96 -9.65
CA GLY A 244 5.81 -8.52 -9.78
C GLY A 244 4.90 -8.13 -10.94
N THR A 245 4.00 -7.18 -10.66
CA THR A 245 3.10 -6.65 -11.69
C THR A 245 3.84 -5.81 -12.71
N ARG A 246 5.01 -5.27 -12.34
CA ARG A 246 5.84 -4.46 -13.22
C ARG A 246 7.31 -4.74 -13.01
N ARG A 247 8.00 -4.99 -14.12
CA ARG A 247 9.46 -5.03 -14.15
C ARG A 247 10.05 -3.62 -14.20
N PRO A 248 10.90 -3.24 -13.23
CA PRO A 248 11.44 -1.88 -13.12
C PRO A 248 12.46 -1.53 -14.21
N ASP A 249 12.89 -2.48 -15.03
CA ASP A 249 13.91 -2.31 -16.08
C ASP A 249 13.33 -2.27 -17.50
N ILE A 250 12.03 -2.52 -17.67
CA ILE A 250 11.37 -2.52 -18.98
C ILE A 250 10.77 -1.14 -19.29
N GLY A 251 11.26 -0.53 -20.36
CA GLY A 251 10.70 0.67 -20.97
C GLY A 251 11.77 1.47 -21.71
N PRO A 252 11.41 2.62 -22.32
CA PRO A 252 12.39 3.49 -22.97
C PRO A 252 13.48 3.88 -21.97
N GLN A 253 14.74 3.93 -22.44
CA GLN A 253 15.91 4.30 -21.63
C GLN A 253 16.13 3.43 -20.37
N GLY A 254 15.56 2.21 -20.34
CA GLY A 254 15.71 1.28 -19.22
C GLY A 254 14.87 1.63 -18.00
N LEU A 255 13.77 2.39 -18.18
CA LEU A 255 12.84 2.74 -17.10
C LEU A 255 11.37 2.59 -17.53
N PRO A 256 10.47 2.19 -16.61
CA PRO A 256 9.06 2.00 -16.94
C PRO A 256 8.32 3.33 -17.03
N VAL A 257 7.30 3.35 -17.90
CA VAL A 257 6.45 4.53 -18.13
C VAL A 257 5.05 4.29 -17.60
N ASN A 258 4.64 5.04 -16.57
CA ASN A 258 3.26 4.96 -16.04
C ASN A 258 2.23 5.75 -16.85
N ARG A 259 2.67 6.82 -17.51
CA ARG A 259 1.79 7.73 -18.26
C ARG A 259 2.54 8.20 -19.49
N THR A 260 2.08 7.83 -20.67
CA THR A 260 2.74 8.23 -21.93
C THR A 260 2.40 9.68 -22.28
N ALA A 261 3.23 10.30 -23.12
CA ALA A 261 2.98 11.64 -23.66
C ALA A 261 1.69 11.69 -24.49
N VAL A 262 1.35 10.58 -25.14
CA VAL A 262 0.08 10.41 -25.87
C VAL A 262 -1.10 10.44 -24.91
N ALA A 263 -1.05 9.67 -23.81
CA ALA A 263 -2.10 9.67 -22.80
C ALA A 263 -2.26 11.04 -22.11
N ALA A 264 -1.14 11.75 -21.94
CA ALA A 264 -1.07 13.12 -21.42
C ALA A 264 -1.48 14.19 -22.43
N ARG A 265 -1.60 13.86 -23.72
CA ARG A 265 -1.86 14.79 -24.85
C ARG A 265 -0.83 15.91 -24.98
N VAL A 266 0.43 15.61 -24.68
CA VAL A 266 1.54 16.59 -24.70
C VAL A 266 2.55 16.35 -25.81
N THR A 267 2.40 15.30 -26.63
CA THR A 267 3.40 14.88 -27.63
C THR A 267 3.83 16.00 -28.58
N ALA A 268 2.90 16.84 -29.05
CA ALA A 268 3.21 17.95 -29.95
C ALA A 268 3.84 19.14 -29.20
N VAL A 269 3.18 19.61 -28.14
CA VAL A 269 3.63 20.79 -27.37
C VAL A 269 4.98 20.58 -26.68
N ALA A 270 5.27 19.35 -26.23
CA ALA A 270 6.56 19.01 -25.63
C ALA A 270 7.72 19.08 -26.64
N ARG A 271 7.43 18.96 -27.94
CA ARG A 271 8.43 19.01 -29.04
C ARG A 271 8.39 20.33 -29.80
N ASP A 272 7.61 21.30 -29.33
CA ASP A 272 7.53 22.60 -29.97
C ASP A 272 8.87 23.34 -29.85
N PRO A 273 9.48 23.81 -30.95
CA PRO A 273 10.71 24.62 -30.91
C PRO A 273 10.56 25.92 -30.08
N GLY A 274 9.32 26.39 -29.94
CA GLY A 274 8.89 27.49 -29.08
C GLY A 274 8.82 27.15 -27.59
N TYR A 275 9.13 25.91 -27.17
CA TYR A 275 9.17 25.53 -25.75
C TYR A 275 10.00 26.49 -24.91
N ARG A 276 9.45 26.87 -23.75
CA ARG A 276 10.13 27.66 -22.72
C ARG A 276 9.93 27.02 -21.35
N LEU A 277 11.00 27.01 -20.55
CA LEU A 277 10.91 26.80 -19.11
C LEU A 277 10.82 28.16 -18.42
N GLU A 278 9.70 28.46 -17.80
CA GLU A 278 9.52 29.66 -16.99
C GLU A 278 9.88 29.39 -15.53
N VAL A 279 10.69 30.27 -14.93
CA VAL A 279 10.98 30.26 -13.50
C VAL A 279 10.48 31.56 -12.91
N ALA A 280 9.36 31.49 -12.22
CA ALA A 280 8.66 32.63 -11.63
C ALA A 280 9.05 32.78 -10.14
N GLY A 281 9.74 33.87 -9.85
CA GLY A 281 10.11 34.33 -8.52
C GLY A 281 10.28 35.86 -8.53
N PRO A 282 10.90 36.46 -7.51
CA PRO A 282 11.15 37.91 -7.47
C PRO A 282 11.93 38.48 -8.68
N ARG A 283 12.78 37.67 -9.32
CA ARG A 283 13.49 37.99 -10.57
C ARG A 283 13.17 36.95 -11.64
N PRO A 284 11.96 37.00 -12.24
CA PRO A 284 11.52 35.93 -13.13
C PRO A 284 12.35 35.88 -14.41
N PHE A 285 12.55 34.68 -14.93
CA PHE A 285 13.19 34.47 -16.23
C PHE A 285 12.60 33.26 -16.96
N ALA A 286 12.89 33.17 -18.25
CA ALA A 286 12.52 32.02 -19.07
C ALA A 286 13.73 31.50 -19.84
N LEU A 287 13.87 30.18 -19.94
CA LEU A 287 14.89 29.52 -20.73
C LEU A 287 14.27 28.89 -21.98
N THR A 288 14.88 29.11 -23.14
CA THR A 288 14.64 28.25 -24.31
C THR A 288 15.16 26.84 -24.06
N LEU A 289 14.84 25.89 -24.93
CA LEU A 289 15.43 24.54 -24.84
C LEU A 289 16.97 24.59 -24.89
N ASP A 290 17.55 25.40 -25.76
CA ASP A 290 19.00 25.56 -25.84
C ASP A 290 19.57 26.26 -24.61
N GLY A 291 18.86 27.25 -24.07
CA GLY A 291 19.22 27.88 -22.79
C GLY A 291 19.21 26.89 -21.63
N LEU A 292 18.25 25.96 -21.61
CA LEU A 292 18.18 24.89 -20.60
C LEU A 292 19.31 23.86 -20.74
N ARG A 293 19.72 23.56 -21.98
CA ARG A 293 20.88 22.70 -22.26
C ARG A 293 22.21 23.37 -21.91
N ALA A 294 22.30 24.69 -22.05
CA ALA A 294 23.49 25.48 -21.74
C ALA A 294 23.62 25.84 -20.24
N PHE A 295 22.52 25.85 -19.48
CA PHE A 295 22.55 26.08 -18.04
C PHE A 295 23.44 25.03 -17.34
N PRO A 296 24.12 25.34 -16.23
CA PRO A 296 24.95 24.36 -15.52
C PRO A 296 24.21 23.06 -15.18
N HIS A 297 24.75 21.93 -15.63
CA HIS A 297 24.17 20.60 -15.37
C HIS A 297 24.90 19.88 -14.25
N HIS A 298 24.13 19.11 -13.49
CA HIS A 298 24.63 18.22 -12.45
C HIS A 298 24.07 16.82 -12.66
N GLU A 299 24.82 15.81 -12.21
CA GLU A 299 24.41 14.42 -12.24
C GLU A 299 23.91 13.99 -10.85
N SER A 300 22.86 13.18 -10.81
CA SER A 300 22.34 12.55 -9.59
C SER A 300 21.84 11.14 -9.87
N LYS A 301 22.26 10.18 -9.06
CA LYS A 301 21.75 8.81 -9.09
C LYS A 301 20.60 8.70 -8.10
N LEU A 302 19.38 8.60 -8.61
CA LEU A 302 18.15 8.60 -7.80
C LEU A 302 17.19 7.53 -8.30
N PRO A 303 16.48 6.83 -7.39
CA PRO A 303 15.40 5.94 -7.78
C PRO A 303 14.17 6.75 -8.19
N ILE A 304 13.49 6.30 -9.23
CA ILE A 304 12.07 6.58 -9.42
C ILE A 304 11.27 5.51 -8.66
N THR A 305 10.43 5.92 -7.72
CA THR A 305 9.65 4.98 -6.87
C THR A 305 8.16 5.21 -7.14
N CYS A 306 7.48 4.22 -7.70
CA CYS A 306 6.06 4.31 -7.98
C CYS A 306 5.20 4.04 -6.74
N VAL A 307 4.03 4.68 -6.67
CA VAL A 307 2.97 4.37 -5.69
C VAL A 307 2.45 2.93 -5.85
N GLU A 308 2.65 2.29 -7.00
CA GLU A 308 2.27 0.89 -7.26
C GLU A 308 3.26 -0.12 -6.64
N GLY A 309 4.34 0.33 -5.99
CA GLY A 309 5.24 -0.52 -5.21
C GLY A 309 6.56 -0.92 -5.88
N TRP A 310 6.77 -0.56 -7.14
CA TRP A 310 8.04 -0.78 -7.84
C TRP A 310 8.96 0.45 -7.77
N ALA A 311 10.28 0.23 -7.85
CA ALA A 311 11.29 1.27 -7.88
C ALA A 311 12.46 0.89 -8.79
N ALA A 312 12.98 1.87 -9.51
CA ALA A 312 14.08 1.69 -10.46
C ALA A 312 15.13 2.78 -10.29
N ASP A 313 16.40 2.39 -10.12
CA ASP A 313 17.52 3.32 -10.02
C ASP A 313 17.93 3.83 -11.40
N ALA A 314 18.24 5.12 -11.49
CA ALA A 314 18.65 5.75 -12.74
C ALA A 314 19.64 6.89 -12.49
N THR A 315 20.41 7.22 -13.53
CA THR A 315 21.29 8.38 -13.56
C THR A 315 20.60 9.53 -14.28
N TRP A 316 20.36 10.62 -13.56
CA TRP A 316 19.69 11.81 -14.07
C TRP A 316 20.70 12.94 -14.22
N ARG A 317 20.56 13.74 -15.28
CA ARG A 317 21.36 14.95 -15.46
C ARG A 317 20.53 16.12 -15.95
N GLY A 318 20.81 17.30 -15.41
CA GLY A 318 20.16 18.56 -15.77
C GLY A 318 20.47 19.66 -14.74
N PRO A 319 19.86 20.85 -14.88
CA PRO A 319 19.99 21.92 -13.89
C PRO A 319 19.50 21.51 -12.51
N ARG A 320 20.21 21.91 -11.47
CA ARG A 320 19.70 21.80 -10.10
C ARG A 320 18.54 22.77 -9.92
N LEU A 321 17.48 22.29 -9.28
CA LEU A 321 16.32 23.15 -9.01
C LEU A 321 16.73 24.36 -8.17
N ARG A 322 17.53 24.16 -7.12
CA ARG A 322 17.99 25.25 -6.25
C ARG A 322 18.72 26.37 -7.00
N ASP A 323 19.52 26.03 -8.02
CA ASP A 323 20.33 26.99 -8.75
C ASP A 323 19.43 27.86 -9.67
N LEU A 324 18.38 27.26 -10.24
CA LEU A 324 17.32 28.00 -10.95
C LEU A 324 16.54 28.92 -10.00
N LEU A 325 16.23 28.44 -8.79
CA LEU A 325 15.52 29.22 -7.76
C LEU A 325 16.36 30.41 -7.27
N ASP A 326 17.67 30.22 -7.09
CA ASP A 326 18.60 31.29 -6.70
C ASP A 326 18.71 32.37 -7.79
N ALA A 327 18.80 31.96 -9.06
CA ALA A 327 18.77 32.88 -10.20
C ALA A 327 17.46 33.70 -10.22
N ALA A 328 16.32 33.05 -9.92
CA ALA A 328 15.02 33.70 -9.84
C ALA A 328 14.79 34.52 -8.57
N GLY A 329 15.75 34.52 -7.63
CA GLY A 329 15.66 35.25 -6.36
C GLY A 329 14.63 34.68 -5.38
N VAL A 330 14.27 33.40 -5.51
CA VAL A 330 13.33 32.73 -4.59
C VAL A 330 14.01 32.55 -3.23
N PRO A 331 13.36 32.86 -2.09
CA PRO A 331 13.89 32.63 -0.74
C PRO A 331 14.16 31.15 -0.43
N ALA A 332 15.12 30.86 0.46
CA ALA A 332 15.54 29.49 0.77
C ALA A 332 14.44 28.63 1.43
N ASP A 333 13.56 29.27 2.18
CA ASP A 333 12.43 28.71 2.91
C ASP A 333 11.11 28.72 2.12
N ALA A 334 11.12 29.24 0.89
CA ALA A 334 9.94 29.26 0.04
C ALA A 334 9.61 27.87 -0.51
N THR A 335 8.31 27.57 -0.58
CA THR A 335 7.79 26.42 -1.30
C THR A 335 7.59 26.80 -2.76
N VAL A 336 7.83 25.86 -3.68
CA VAL A 336 7.58 26.08 -5.11
C VAL A 336 6.65 25.03 -5.67
N GLN A 337 5.91 25.38 -6.72
CA GLN A 337 5.10 24.46 -7.51
C GLN A 337 5.77 24.26 -8.87
N VAL A 338 5.90 23.00 -9.28
CA VAL A 338 6.41 22.61 -10.60
C VAL A 338 5.24 22.14 -11.46
N GLU A 339 5.04 22.78 -12.60
CA GLU A 339 3.87 22.59 -13.48
C GLU A 339 4.25 21.88 -14.79
N SER A 340 3.38 20.95 -15.18
CA SER A 340 3.45 20.17 -16.41
C SER A 340 2.67 20.82 -17.54
N LEU A 341 3.09 20.57 -18.78
CA LEU A 341 2.35 20.89 -20.00
C LEU A 341 1.00 20.17 -20.08
N GLU A 342 0.73 19.19 -19.20
CA GLU A 342 -0.58 18.53 -19.12
C GLU A 342 -1.72 19.50 -18.81
N ALA A 343 -2.71 19.58 -19.70
CA ALA A 343 -3.87 20.44 -19.51
C ALA A 343 -4.75 20.06 -18.30
N GLY A 344 -4.71 18.80 -17.84
CA GLY A 344 -5.58 18.32 -16.78
C GLY A 344 -5.06 17.07 -16.07
N GLY A 345 -5.58 16.81 -14.87
CA GLY A 345 -5.21 15.68 -14.02
C GLY A 345 -4.65 16.12 -12.67
N ALA A 346 -4.84 15.28 -11.65
CA ALA A 346 -4.46 15.59 -10.27
C ALA A 346 -2.94 15.77 -10.07
N TYR A 347 -2.12 15.21 -10.95
CA TYR A 347 -0.64 15.22 -10.86
C TYR A 347 0.03 16.09 -11.92
N ARG A 348 -0.71 17.00 -12.56
CA ARG A 348 -0.12 17.98 -13.51
C ARG A 348 0.79 19.00 -12.80
N THR A 349 0.70 19.10 -11.48
CA THR A 349 1.53 19.98 -10.66
C THR A 349 2.09 19.23 -9.45
N SER A 350 3.26 19.65 -8.98
CA SER A 350 3.90 19.08 -7.78
C SER A 350 4.42 20.19 -6.89
N GLU A 351 3.98 20.21 -5.64
CA GLU A 351 4.52 21.11 -4.61
C GLU A 351 5.85 20.55 -4.09
N VAL A 352 6.89 21.37 -4.14
CA VAL A 352 8.25 21.04 -3.73
C VAL A 352 8.66 21.98 -2.59
N ARG A 353 8.61 21.46 -1.37
CA ARG A 353 8.97 22.18 -0.15
C ARG A 353 10.48 22.36 0.00
N PRO A 354 10.94 23.32 0.83
CA PRO A 354 12.35 23.66 0.98
C PRO A 354 13.32 22.48 1.15
N PRO A 355 13.03 21.43 1.96
CA PRO A 355 13.94 20.30 2.11
C PRO A 355 14.26 19.59 0.79
N HIS A 356 13.33 19.60 -0.16
CA HIS A 356 13.51 19.01 -1.49
C HIS A 356 13.89 20.06 -2.53
N ALA A 357 13.30 21.26 -2.48
CA ALA A 357 13.56 22.32 -3.44
C ALA A 357 15.02 22.79 -3.42
N ARG A 358 15.64 22.73 -2.23
CA ARG A 358 17.03 23.13 -1.99
C ARG A 358 18.01 21.96 -1.95
N ASP A 359 17.53 20.73 -2.09
CA ASP A 359 18.40 19.55 -2.05
C ASP A 359 19.38 19.55 -3.25
N PRO A 360 20.68 19.32 -3.04
CA PRO A 360 21.67 19.30 -4.12
C PRO A 360 21.45 18.19 -5.16
N LEU A 361 20.64 17.16 -4.84
CA LEU A 361 20.27 16.08 -5.76
C LEU A 361 18.98 16.35 -6.52
N THR A 362 18.23 17.41 -6.20
CA THR A 362 16.99 17.73 -6.92
C THR A 362 17.32 18.44 -8.23
N LEU A 363 16.88 17.84 -9.34
CA LEU A 363 17.14 18.33 -10.69
C LEU A 363 15.83 18.62 -11.42
N LEU A 364 15.88 19.58 -12.35
CA LEU A 364 15.08 19.52 -13.56
C LEU A 364 15.90 18.75 -14.60
N ALA A 365 15.75 17.43 -14.63
CA ALA A 365 16.51 16.57 -15.51
C ALA A 365 16.09 16.77 -16.97
N THR A 366 17.08 16.73 -17.86
CA THR A 366 16.93 16.77 -19.33
C THR A 366 17.57 15.53 -19.99
N VAL A 367 18.40 14.81 -19.24
CA VAL A 367 19.11 13.60 -19.65
C VAL A 367 18.83 12.48 -18.66
N LEU A 368 18.56 11.29 -19.18
CA LEU A 368 18.34 10.06 -18.44
C LEU A 368 19.25 8.95 -18.97
N ASN A 369 20.00 8.32 -18.08
CA ASN A 369 20.91 7.20 -18.38
C ASN A 369 21.85 7.50 -19.57
N GLY A 370 22.36 8.74 -19.63
CA GLY A 370 23.31 9.19 -20.65
C GLY A 370 22.69 9.65 -21.97
N ALA A 371 21.37 9.51 -22.16
CA ALA A 371 20.66 9.98 -23.36
C ALA A 371 19.67 11.10 -23.02
N GLU A 372 19.35 11.95 -23.99
CA GLU A 372 18.27 12.93 -23.86
C GLU A 372 16.96 12.25 -23.45
N LEU A 373 16.14 12.89 -22.62
CA LEU A 373 14.88 12.32 -22.17
C LEU A 373 14.02 11.88 -23.36
N ASP A 374 13.47 10.67 -23.25
CA ASP A 374 12.36 10.23 -24.09
C ASP A 374 11.12 11.07 -23.77
N VAL A 375 10.26 11.28 -24.76
CA VAL A 375 9.01 12.03 -24.56
C VAL A 375 8.13 11.40 -23.49
N ASP A 376 8.09 10.08 -23.38
CA ASP A 376 7.32 9.40 -22.35
C ASP A 376 7.95 9.52 -20.95
N HIS A 377 9.25 9.81 -20.88
CA HIS A 377 9.96 10.12 -19.64
C HIS A 377 9.99 11.59 -19.29
N GLY A 378 9.33 12.44 -20.08
CA GLY A 378 9.11 13.84 -19.74
C GLY A 378 10.00 14.82 -20.46
N TYR A 379 10.56 14.48 -21.63
CA TYR A 379 11.13 15.48 -22.54
C TYR A 379 10.21 16.70 -22.67
N PRO A 380 10.71 17.94 -22.65
CA PRO A 380 12.13 18.31 -22.63
C PRO A 380 12.74 18.38 -21.23
N ALA A 381 11.93 18.43 -20.18
CA ALA A 381 12.39 18.53 -18.79
C ALA A 381 11.44 17.83 -17.82
N ARG A 382 12.01 17.18 -16.80
CA ARG A 382 11.25 16.57 -15.70
C ARG A 382 11.84 16.93 -14.34
N LEU A 383 10.99 17.01 -13.33
CA LEU A 383 11.44 17.03 -11.95
C LEU A 383 11.93 15.62 -11.54
N ILE A 384 13.07 15.57 -10.86
CA ILE A 384 13.50 14.42 -10.08
C ILE A 384 14.10 14.91 -8.77
N ALA A 385 13.51 14.47 -7.66
CA ALA A 385 13.94 14.79 -6.31
C ALA A 385 14.05 13.53 -5.44
N PRO A 386 15.00 13.46 -4.51
CA PRO A 386 15.19 12.30 -3.64
C PRO A 386 13.97 12.07 -2.73
N ASN A 387 13.75 10.82 -2.32
CA ASN A 387 12.77 10.43 -1.30
C ASN A 387 11.32 10.91 -1.55
N ARG A 388 10.87 10.93 -2.82
CA ARG A 388 9.52 11.36 -3.21
C ARG A 388 8.79 10.32 -4.07
N PRO A 389 7.46 10.32 -4.06
CA PRO A 389 6.65 9.44 -4.88
C PRO A 389 6.76 9.82 -6.35
N GLY A 390 6.81 8.83 -7.23
CA GLY A 390 6.97 9.00 -8.66
C GLY A 390 5.87 9.85 -9.30
N VAL A 391 4.66 9.82 -8.74
CA VAL A 391 3.54 10.68 -9.16
C VAL A 391 3.79 12.17 -8.90
N LEU A 392 4.72 12.52 -7.99
CA LEU A 392 5.12 13.90 -7.69
C LEU A 392 6.41 14.31 -8.41
N GLN A 393 6.96 13.45 -9.27
CA GLN A 393 8.14 13.73 -10.10
C GLN A 393 7.64 14.22 -11.47
N THR A 394 7.13 15.46 -11.50
CA THR A 394 6.44 16.06 -12.64
C THR A 394 7.22 15.90 -13.94
N LYS A 395 6.54 15.44 -14.99
CA LYS A 395 7.07 15.31 -16.35
C LYS A 395 6.59 16.46 -17.23
N TRP A 396 7.30 16.70 -18.35
CA TRP A 396 6.93 17.76 -19.31
C TRP A 396 6.83 19.13 -18.63
N VAL A 397 7.80 19.44 -17.78
CA VAL A 397 7.80 20.66 -16.97
C VAL A 397 7.93 21.86 -17.90
N HIS A 398 7.10 22.89 -17.71
CA HIS A 398 7.25 24.18 -18.40
C HIS A 398 7.30 25.38 -17.46
N ARG A 399 6.92 25.21 -16.19
CA ARG A 399 6.89 26.31 -15.22
C ARG A 399 7.30 25.84 -13.83
N VAL A 400 8.09 26.65 -13.16
CA VAL A 400 8.36 26.59 -11.72
C VAL A 400 7.94 27.92 -11.12
N VAL A 401 7.06 27.90 -10.12
CA VAL A 401 6.51 29.11 -9.51
C VAL A 401 6.64 29.07 -8.00
N MET A 402 7.08 30.19 -7.41
CA MET A 402 7.06 30.39 -5.96
C MET A 402 5.60 30.49 -5.46
N LEU A 403 5.28 29.74 -4.40
CA LEU A 403 3.96 29.76 -3.75
C LEU A 403 3.87 30.82 -2.64
#